data_AF-A0A7V7B473-F1
#
_entry.id   AF-A0A7V7B473-F1
#
_cell.length_a   1.000
_cell.length_b   1.000
_cell.length_c   1.000
_cell.angle_alpha   90.00
_cell.angle_beta   90.00
_cell.angle_gamma   90.00
#
_symmetry.space_group_name_H-M   'P 1'
#
loop_
_entity.id
_entity.type
_entity.pdbx_description
1 polymer ?
#
loop_
_entity_poly.entity_id
_entity_poly.type
_entity_poly.pdbx_seq_one_letter_code
_entity_poly.pdbx_strand_id
1 'polypeptide(L)'
;MNKNNTQFPSLKELEQMLWRKLQETFSNVMTAILEEYDQQIAQERDKGRYHLKDSRPLKVDSLFGEIELKRNYYKDRETGEYVYLLDRY
;
A
#
# COMPACT_ATOMS: atom_id res chain seq x y z
N MET A 1 -2.89 11.92 -51.41
CA MET A 1 -3.20 10.49 -51.22
C MET A 1 -2.03 9.92 -50.41
N ASN A 2 -2.13 9.42 -49.17
CA ASN A 2 -3.22 8.79 -48.45
C ASN A 2 -3.22 9.19 -46.96
N LYS A 3 -4.40 9.53 -46.43
CA LYS A 3 -4.67 9.63 -45.00
C LYS A 3 -4.84 8.20 -44.46
N ASN A 4 -3.74 7.48 -44.26
CA ASN A 4 -3.80 6.15 -43.65
C ASN A 4 -3.88 6.30 -42.13
N ASN A 5 -5.11 6.52 -41.66
CA ASN A 5 -5.74 5.83 -40.56
C ASN A 5 -4.79 5.31 -39.46
N THR A 6 -4.67 6.04 -38.36
CA THR A 6 -4.23 5.43 -37.10
C THR A 6 -5.20 5.85 -36.02
N GLN A 7 -6.39 5.24 -36.05
CA GLN A 7 -7.36 5.33 -34.94
C GLN A 7 -6.89 4.54 -33.70
N PHE A 8 -5.76 3.85 -33.79
CA PHE A 8 -5.21 2.99 -32.74
C PHE A 8 -3.84 3.49 -32.29
N PRO A 9 -3.51 3.37 -30.98
CA PRO A 9 -2.20 3.76 -30.48
C PRO A 9 -1.08 2.89 -31.05
N SER A 10 0.12 3.44 -31.14
CA SER A 10 1.34 2.72 -31.47
C SER A 10 1.71 1.70 -30.39
N LEU A 11 2.57 0.72 -30.72
CA LEU A 11 3.07 -0.26 -29.74
C LEU A 11 3.68 0.41 -28.49
N LYS A 12 4.46 1.48 -28.68
CA LYS A 12 5.08 2.24 -27.58
C LYS A 12 4.04 2.92 -26.70
N GLU A 13 3.00 3.48 -27.29
CA GLU A 13 1.90 4.09 -26.53
C GLU A 13 1.11 3.03 -25.77
N LEU A 14 0.81 1.88 -26.40
CA LEU A 14 0.16 0.75 -25.74
C LEU A 14 0.99 0.22 -24.57
N GLU A 15 2.30 0.08 -24.73
CA GLU A 15 3.22 -0.34 -23.66
C GLU A 15 3.20 0.65 -22.49
N GLN A 16 3.26 1.96 -22.76
CA GLN A 16 3.19 2.99 -21.71
C GLN A 16 1.83 3.01 -21.00
N MET A 17 0.74 2.84 -21.73
CA MET A 17 -0.61 2.76 -21.16
C MET A 17 -0.75 1.51 -20.27
N LEU A 18 -0.27 0.36 -20.75
CA LEU A 18 -0.27 -0.89 -20.01
C LEU A 18 0.58 -0.77 -18.74
N TRP A 19 1.78 -0.21 -18.84
CA TRP A 19 2.66 0.01 -17.70
C TRP A 19 1.97 0.82 -16.60
N ARG A 20 1.35 1.94 -16.95
CA ARG A 20 0.61 2.78 -15.98
C ARG A 20 -0.54 2.01 -15.34
N LYS A 21 -1.26 1.19 -16.11
CA LYS A 21 -2.36 0.37 -15.57
C LYS A 21 -1.87 -0.74 -14.65
N LEU A 22 -0.77 -1.40 -14.99
CA LEU A 22 -0.14 -2.38 -14.11
C LEU A 22 0.31 -1.70 -12.82
N GLN A 23 0.99 -0.56 -12.93
CA GLN A 23 1.46 0.21 -11.79
C GLN A 23 0.31 0.57 -10.83
N GLU A 24 -0.77 1.17 -11.35
CA GLU A 24 -2.00 1.47 -10.59
C GLU A 24 -2.59 0.22 -9.92
N THR A 25 -2.70 -0.88 -10.67
CA THR A 25 -3.28 -2.14 -10.16
C THR A 25 -2.44 -2.72 -9.03
N PHE A 26 -1.13 -2.82 -9.20
CA PHE A 26 -0.24 -3.40 -8.20
C PHE A 26 -0.15 -2.53 -6.95
N SER A 27 -0.11 -1.21 -7.09
CA SER A 27 -0.18 -0.29 -5.95
C SER A 27 -1.45 -0.49 -5.12
N ASN A 28 -2.62 -0.56 -5.78
CA ASN A 28 -3.89 -0.79 -5.09
C ASN A 28 -3.93 -2.14 -4.37
N VAL A 29 -3.46 -3.21 -5.03
CA VAL A 29 -3.42 -4.55 -4.43
C VAL A 29 -2.44 -4.58 -3.24
N MET A 30 -1.28 -3.96 -3.37
CA MET A 30 -0.28 -3.90 -2.29
C MET A 30 -0.82 -3.14 -1.08
N THR A 31 -1.44 -1.97 -1.28
CA THR A 31 -2.10 -1.22 -0.19
C THR A 31 -3.16 -2.07 0.49
N ALA A 32 -4.06 -2.70 -0.28
CA ALA A 32 -5.15 -3.50 0.28
C ALA A 32 -4.63 -4.66 1.14
N ILE A 33 -3.63 -5.41 0.66
CA ILE A 33 -3.05 -6.52 1.40
C ILE A 33 -2.37 -6.04 2.69
N LEU A 34 -1.60 -4.95 2.63
CA LEU A 34 -0.90 -4.42 3.80
C LEU A 34 -1.88 -3.89 4.87
N GLU A 35 -2.94 -3.21 4.46
CA GLU A 35 -3.98 -2.74 5.38
C GLU A 35 -4.78 -3.90 5.98
N GLU A 36 -5.03 -4.97 5.21
CA GLU A 36 -5.68 -6.19 5.71
C GLU A 36 -4.81 -6.85 6.79
N TYR A 37 -3.50 -7.00 6.56
CA TYR A 37 -2.59 -7.53 7.58
C TYR A 37 -2.52 -6.62 8.81
N ASP A 38 -2.45 -5.30 8.64
CA ASP A 38 -2.44 -4.35 9.77
C ASP A 38 -3.74 -4.46 10.59
N GLN A 39 -4.88 -4.70 9.94
CA GLN A 39 -6.15 -4.96 10.61
C GLN A 39 -6.17 -6.32 11.33
N GLN A 40 -5.67 -7.39 10.72
CA GLN A 40 -5.57 -8.71 11.36
C GLN A 40 -4.70 -8.64 12.62
N ILE A 41 -3.52 -8.01 12.52
CA ILE A 41 -2.64 -7.76 13.66
C ILE A 41 -3.36 -6.96 14.74
N ALA A 42 -4.15 -5.93 14.36
CA ALA A 42 -4.92 -5.18 15.34
C ALA A 42 -5.94 -6.05 16.10
N GLN A 43 -6.54 -7.06 15.45
CA GLN A 43 -7.50 -7.95 16.09
C GLN A 43 -6.83 -8.97 17.01
N GLU A 44 -5.73 -9.56 16.54
CA GLU A 44 -5.04 -10.69 17.16
C GLU A 44 -3.95 -10.30 18.17
N ARG A 45 -3.49 -9.04 18.16
CA ARG A 45 -2.46 -8.56 19.09
C ARG A 45 -2.80 -8.89 20.54
N ASP A 46 -1.76 -9.02 21.35
CA ASP A 46 -1.88 -8.96 22.80
C ASP A 46 -2.40 -7.57 23.22
N LYS A 47 -3.69 -7.47 23.52
CA LYS A 47 -4.35 -6.22 23.95
C LYS A 47 -3.96 -5.79 25.36
N GLY A 48 -3.41 -6.71 26.16
CA GLY A 48 -2.85 -6.42 27.48
C GLY A 48 -1.57 -5.59 27.35
N ARG A 49 -0.69 -5.99 26.44
CA ARG A 49 0.59 -5.33 26.14
C ARG A 49 0.45 -4.15 25.17
N TYR A 50 -0.14 -4.37 24.01
CA TYR A 50 -0.19 -3.38 22.92
C TYR A 50 -1.54 -2.65 22.89
N HIS A 51 -1.52 -1.39 23.31
CA HIS A 51 -2.72 -0.56 23.32
C HIS A 51 -2.77 0.31 22.07
N LEU A 52 -3.81 0.12 21.25
CA LEU A 52 -4.06 0.93 20.06
C LEU A 52 -4.28 2.39 20.47
N LYS A 53 -3.52 3.29 19.86
CA LYS A 53 -3.60 4.73 20.13
C LYS A 53 -4.30 5.48 19.03
N ASP A 54 -3.91 5.22 17.79
CA ASP A 54 -4.47 5.89 16.62
C ASP A 54 -4.13 5.12 15.34
N SER A 55 -4.64 5.58 14.22
CA SER A 55 -4.26 5.16 12.86
C SER A 55 -3.59 6.33 12.14
N ARG A 56 -2.44 6.07 11.49
CA ARG A 56 -1.63 7.11 10.83
C ARG A 56 -1.38 6.77 9.38
N PRO A 57 -1.46 7.73 8.44
CA PRO A 57 -1.05 7.50 7.07
C PRO A 57 0.48 7.35 6.98
N LEU A 58 0.92 6.44 6.12
CA LEU A 58 2.31 6.24 5.75
C LEU A 58 2.40 6.22 4.22
N LYS A 59 3.29 7.03 3.67
CA LYS A 59 3.67 6.99 2.25
C LYS A 59 4.92 6.15 2.08
N VAL A 60 4.89 5.22 1.14
CA VAL A 60 6.00 4.32 0.83
C VAL A 60 6.27 4.35 -0.66
N ASP A 61 7.52 4.58 -1.03
CA ASP A 61 7.99 4.38 -2.39
C ASP A 61 8.21 2.88 -2.62
N SER A 62 7.25 2.25 -3.29
CA SER A 62 7.32 0.83 -3.65
C SER A 62 7.89 0.63 -5.06
N LEU A 63 8.17 -0.64 -5.41
CA LEU A 63 8.54 -1.02 -6.77
C LEU A 63 7.44 -0.70 -7.81
N PHE A 64 6.21 -0.49 -7.36
CA PHE A 64 5.05 -0.14 -8.19
C PHE A 64 4.67 1.35 -8.03
N GLY A 65 5.57 2.18 -7.49
CA GLY A 65 5.34 3.60 -7.26
C GLY A 65 4.91 3.93 -5.84
N GLU A 66 4.62 5.21 -5.59
CA GLU A 66 4.19 5.70 -4.28
C GLU A 66 2.84 5.06 -3.91
N ILE A 67 2.78 4.45 -2.74
CA ILE A 67 1.54 4.00 -2.10
C ILE A 67 1.33 4.75 -0.80
N GLU A 68 0.07 4.98 -0.45
CA GLU A 68 -0.32 5.48 0.86
C GLU A 68 -1.16 4.41 1.55
N LEU A 69 -0.81 4.09 2.80
CA LEU A 69 -1.52 3.12 3.62
C LEU A 69 -1.77 3.66 5.03
N LYS A 70 -2.84 3.21 5.66
CA LYS A 70 -3.15 3.52 7.07
C LYS A 70 -2.59 2.44 7.98
N ARG A 71 -1.79 2.87 8.96
CA ARG A 71 -1.08 2.00 9.91
C ARG A 71 -1.59 2.22 11.32
N ASN A 72 -1.88 1.14 12.03
CA ASN A 72 -2.23 1.20 13.43
C ASN A 72 -0.99 1.46 14.30
N TYR A 73 -1.09 2.45 15.16
CA TYR A 73 -0.02 2.89 16.06
C TYR A 73 -0.34 2.48 17.49
N TYR A 74 0.59 1.77 18.12
CA TYR A 74 0.39 1.16 19.43
C TYR A 74 1.36 1.74 20.45
N LYS A 75 0.94 1.76 21.71
CA LYS A 75 1.84 1.87 22.85
C LYS A 75 2.08 0.49 23.43
N ASP A 76 3.33 0.05 23.44
CA ASP A 76 3.77 -1.12 24.21
C ASP A 76 3.82 -0.72 25.69
N ARG A 77 3.04 -1.41 26.53
CA ARG A 77 2.95 -1.13 27.96
C ARG A 77 4.10 -1.73 28.77
N GLU A 78 4.84 -2.68 28.21
CA GLU A 78 6.01 -3.27 28.87
C GLU A 78 7.23 -2.37 28.73
N THR A 79 7.51 -1.93 27.50
CA THR A 79 8.69 -1.09 27.21
C THR A 79 8.38 0.41 27.29
N GLY A 80 7.11 0.79 27.20
CA GLY A 80 6.68 2.19 27.08
C GLY A 80 6.84 2.78 25.68
N GLU A 81 7.43 2.03 24.74
CA GLU A 81 7.66 2.47 23.37
C GLU A 81 6.37 2.57 22.55
N TYR A 82 6.45 3.37 21.50
CA TYR A 82 5.40 3.40 20.50
C TYR A 82 5.84 2.70 19.23
N VAL A 83 4.98 1.84 18.71
CA VAL A 83 5.36 0.82 17.73
C VAL A 83 4.28 0.68 16.67
N TYR A 84 4.69 0.29 15.46
CA TYR A 84 3.80 -0.28 14.46
C TYR A 84 4.07 -1.78 14.41
N LEU A 85 3.07 -2.60 14.70
CA LEU A 85 3.28 -4.03 14.87
C LEU A 85 3.62 -4.73 13.55
N LEU A 86 3.06 -4.27 12.43
CA LEU A 86 3.36 -4.82 11.11
C LEU A 86 4.84 -4.63 10.67
N ASP A 87 5.64 -3.81 11.35
CA ASP A 87 7.10 -3.71 11.11
C ASP A 87 7.93 -4.69 11.95
N ARG A 88 7.32 -5.35 12.93
CA ARG A 88 8.00 -6.19 13.92
C ARG A 88 7.71 -7.69 13.77
N TYR A 89 6.75 -8.05 12.90
CA TYR A 89 6.38 -9.43 12.58
C TYR A 89 7.03 -9.91 11.29
#